data_AF-A0A2V7PPG1-F1
#
_entry.id   AF-A0A2V7PPG1-F1
#
_cell.length_a   1.000
_cell.length_b   1.000
_cell.length_c   1.000
_cell.angle_alpha   90.00
_cell.angle_beta   90.00
_cell.angle_gamma   90.00
#
_symmetry.space_group_name_H-M   'P 1'
#
loop_
_entity.id
_entity.type
_entity.pdbx_description
1 polymer ?
#
loop_
_entity_poly.entity_id
_entity_poly.type
_entity_poly.pdbx_seq_one_letter_code
_entity_poly.pdbx_strand_id
1 'polypeptide(L)' 'MTTSRNTRTPVVLVVLDGWGFRPGREGNAIELGRTPVWHRLWERATRTLLDASGLAVGLPEGQIGNSEVGHLNLGA' A
#
# COMPACT_ATOMS: atom_id res chain seq x y z
N MET A 1 14.96 -40.07 -12.18
CA MET A 1 14.26 -38.81 -12.51
C MET A 1 13.77 -38.19 -11.22
N THR A 2 14.50 -37.23 -10.68
CA THR A 2 14.15 -36.53 -9.43
C THR A 2 13.47 -35.23 -9.83
N THR A 3 12.17 -35.12 -9.59
CA THR A 3 11.42 -33.89 -9.82
C THR A 3 11.77 -32.88 -8.73
N SER A 4 12.50 -31.84 -9.10
CA SER A 4 12.73 -30.67 -8.24
C SER A 4 11.38 -30.03 -7.89
N ARG A 5 11.01 -29.99 -6.61
CA ARG A 5 9.85 -29.21 -6.16
C ARG A 5 10.19 -27.74 -6.33
N ASN A 6 9.46 -27.08 -7.23
CA ASN A 6 9.46 -25.64 -7.36
C ASN A 6 8.81 -25.02 -6.10
N THR A 7 9.59 -24.75 -5.06
CA THR A 7 9.13 -24.14 -3.80
C THR A 7 8.97 -22.63 -3.94
N ARG A 8 8.13 -22.18 -4.87
CA ARG A 8 7.69 -20.78 -4.88
C ARG A 8 6.61 -20.62 -3.81
N THR A 9 6.88 -19.78 -2.83
CA THR A 9 5.84 -19.33 -1.89
C THR A 9 4.92 -18.37 -2.64
N PRO A 10 3.61 -18.64 -2.71
CA PRO A 10 2.67 -17.72 -3.34
C PRO A 10 2.65 -16.38 -2.60
N VAL A 11 2.60 -15.29 -3.35
CA VAL A 11 2.52 -13.92 -2.82
C VAL A 11 1.20 -13.31 -3.24
N VAL A 12 0.57 -12.59 -2.31
CA VAL A 12 -0.64 -11.81 -2.58
C VAL A 12 -0.32 -10.34 -2.35
N LEU A 13 -0.54 -9.52 -3.38
CA LEU A 13 -0.55 -8.07 -3.26
C LEU A 13 -2.00 -7.59 -3.09
N VAL A 14 -2.27 -6.83 -2.02
CA VAL A 14 -3.58 -6.23 -1.76
C VAL A 14 -3.44 -4.71 -1.86
N VAL A 15 -4.19 -4.10 -2.77
CA VAL A 15 -4.25 -2.65 -2.95
C VAL A 15 -5.54 -2.13 -2.33
N LEU A 16 -5.42 -1.33 -1.27
CA LEU A 16 -6.54 -0.61 -0.68
C LEU A 16 -6.59 0.78 -1.33
N ASP A 17 -7.46 0.96 -2.34
CA ASP A 17 -7.55 2.22 -3.07
C ASP A 17 -8.00 3.38 -2.15
N GLY A 18 -7.32 4.52 -2.25
CA GLY A 18 -7.54 5.69 -1.38
C GLY A 18 -7.09 5.52 0.08
N TRP A 19 -6.28 4.50 0.41
CA TRP A 19 -5.85 4.22 1.79
C TRP A 19 -4.47 4.82 2.12
N GLY A 20 -4.44 6.09 2.53
CA GLY A 20 -3.21 6.80 2.88
C GLY A 20 -2.83 6.73 4.37
N PHE A 21 -1.64 7.26 4.70
CA PHE A 21 -1.21 7.51 6.08
C PHE A 21 -1.20 9.01 6.40
N ARG A 22 -1.76 9.36 7.55
CA ARG A 22 -1.71 10.72 8.10
C ARG A 22 -1.66 10.64 9.63
N PRO A 23 -0.81 11.42 10.32
CA PRO A 23 -0.88 11.52 11.77
C PRO A 23 -2.20 12.20 12.22
N GLY A 24 -2.72 11.76 13.37
CA GLY A 24 -3.92 12.34 13.99
C GLY A 24 -5.22 11.66 13.58
N ARG A 25 -6.24 11.83 14.44
CA ARG A 25 -7.56 11.19 14.30
C ARG A 25 -8.63 12.08 13.69
N GLU A 26 -8.48 13.39 13.78
CA GLU A 26 -9.48 14.34 13.29
C GLU A 26 -9.64 14.23 11.77
N GLY A 27 -10.86 13.97 11.30
CA GLY A 27 -11.17 13.75 9.88
C GLY A 27 -10.53 12.49 9.27
N ASN A 28 -9.88 11.63 10.06
CA ASN A 28 -9.17 10.46 9.57
C ASN A 28 -10.08 9.22 9.63
N ALA A 29 -10.74 8.91 8.53
CA ALA A 29 -11.67 7.78 8.45
C ALA A 29 -10.99 6.41 8.72
N ILE A 30 -9.70 6.27 8.40
CA ILE A 30 -8.95 5.02 8.63
C ILE A 30 -8.74 4.79 10.13
N GLU A 31 -8.35 5.83 10.87
CA GLU A 31 -8.12 5.77 12.33
C GLU A 31 -9.43 5.80 13.15
N LEU A 32 -10.49 6.40 12.61
CA LEU A 32 -11.81 6.43 13.22
C LEU A 32 -12.63 5.16 12.92
N GLY A 33 -12.32 4.48 11.81
CA GLY A 33 -13.01 3.27 11.37
C GLY A 33 -12.68 2.04 12.24
N ARG A 34 -13.62 1.09 12.31
CA ARG A 34 -13.37 -0.21 12.96
C ARG A 34 -12.59 -1.13 12.02
N THR A 35 -11.27 -1.01 12.00
CA THR A 35 -10.40 -1.74 11.06
C THR A 35 -9.40 -2.65 11.80
N PRO A 36 -9.87 -3.64 12.60
CA PRO A 36 -9.01 -4.39 13.52
C PRO A 36 -7.91 -5.20 12.83
N VAL A 37 -8.16 -5.67 11.60
CA VAL A 37 -7.13 -6.36 10.81
C VAL A 37 -6.04 -5.40 10.37
N TRP A 38 -6.40 -4.21 9.88
CA TRP A 38 -5.45 -3.18 9.49
C TRP A 38 -4.59 -2.74 10.70
N HIS A 39 -5.22 -2.40 11.82
CA HIS A 39 -4.48 -1.98 13.02
C HIS A 39 -3.54 -3.06 13.54
N ARG A 40 -3.95 -4.34 13.52
CA ARG A 40 -3.05 -5.45 13.89
C ARG A 40 -1.86 -5.59 12.94
N LEU A 41 -2.08 -5.47 11.64
CA LEU A 41 -1.01 -5.52 10.63
C LEU A 41 -0.06 -4.34 10.80
N TRP A 42 -0.61 -3.14 10.99
CA TRP A 42 0.14 -1.94 11.30
C TRP A 42 1.01 -2.21 12.53
N GLU A 43 0.44 -2.44 13.71
CA GLU A 43 1.21 -2.59 14.95
C GLU A 43 2.29 -3.69 14.94
N ARG A 44 2.06 -4.81 14.25
CA ARG A 44 2.85 -6.03 14.45
C ARG A 44 3.68 -6.49 13.27
N ALA A 45 3.36 -6.08 12.04
CA ALA A 45 4.10 -6.49 10.85
C ALA A 45 5.24 -5.51 10.53
N THR A 46 6.30 -6.02 9.88
CA THR A 46 7.31 -5.16 9.26
C THR A 46 6.63 -4.30 8.19
N ARG A 47 6.85 -2.99 8.25
CA ARG A 47 6.22 -2.02 7.34
C ARG A 47 7.12 -0.84 7.06
N THR A 48 6.82 -0.17 5.95
CA THR A 48 7.38 1.13 5.59
C THR A 48 6.26 1.99 4.97
N LEU A 49 6.52 3.29 4.83
CA LEU A 49 5.73 4.20 4.02
C LEU A 49 6.42 4.39 2.66
N LEU A 50 5.63 4.67 1.63
CA LEU A 50 6.07 4.98 0.28
C LEU A 50 5.35 6.25 -0.20
N ASP A 51 6.03 7.05 -1.01
CA ASP A 51 5.42 8.20 -1.67
C ASP A 51 4.60 7.73 -2.88
N ALA A 52 3.33 8.15 -2.94
CA ALA A 52 2.38 7.74 -3.96
C ALA A 52 1.82 8.92 -4.77
N SER A 53 2.52 10.06 -4.77
CA SER A 53 2.09 11.32 -5.40
C SER A 53 3.27 12.16 -5.87
N GLY A 54 2.99 13.17 -6.69
CA GLY A 54 4.01 14.07 -7.22
C GLY A 54 5.11 13.33 -8.00
N LEU A 55 6.35 13.84 -7.86
CA LEU A 55 7.49 13.37 -8.65
C LEU A 55 7.79 11.88 -8.44
N ALA A 56 7.48 11.33 -7.26
CA ALA A 56 7.71 9.92 -6.92
C ALA A 56 6.98 8.93 -7.84
N VAL A 57 5.88 9.38 -8.46
CA VAL A 57 5.06 8.56 -9.36
C VAL A 57 4.98 9.16 -10.78
N GLY A 58 5.89 10.09 -11.10
CA GLY A 58 5.96 10.74 -12.42
C GLY A 58 4.96 11.89 -12.64
N LEU A 59 4.34 12.40 -11.57
CA LEU A 59 3.47 13.57 -11.63
C LEU A 59 4.24 14.87 -11.30
N PRO A 60 3.73 16.04 -11.74
CA PRO A 60 4.23 17.34 -11.28
C PRO A 60 4.32 17.45 -9.75
N GLU A 61 5.27 18.24 -9.26
CA GLU A 61 5.46 18.48 -7.82
C GLU A 61 4.16 18.97 -7.16
N GLY A 62 3.82 18.40 -6.00
CA GLY A 62 2.62 18.73 -5.24
C GLY A 62 1.31 18.16 -5.80
N GLN A 63 1.32 17.51 -6.97
CA GLN A 63 0.12 16.91 -7.53
C GLN A 63 -0.27 15.64 -6.77
N ILE A 64 -1.54 15.57 -6.38
CA ILE A 64 -2.12 14.41 -5.68
C ILE A 64 -2.07 13.19 -6.61
N GLY A 65 -1.73 12.04 -6.04
CA GLY A 65 -1.77 10.75 -6.73
C GLY A 65 -3.19 10.33 -7.10
N ASN A 66 -3.29 9.31 -7.95
CA ASN A 66 -4.57 8.73 -8.37
C ASN A 66 -4.39 7.23 -8.68
N SER A 67 -5.52 6.53 -8.85
CA SER A 67 -5.54 5.09 -9.05
C SER A 67 -4.79 4.67 -10.32
N GLU A 68 -4.93 5.40 -11.44
CA GLU A 68 -4.30 5.05 -12.71
C GLU A 68 -2.77 5.10 -12.62
N VAL A 69 -2.23 6.23 -12.16
CA VAL A 69 -0.79 6.43 -11.99
C VAL A 69 -0.23 5.46 -10.94
N GLY A 70 -0.98 5.20 -9.86
CA GLY A 70 -0.56 4.26 -8.82
C GLY A 70 -0.44 2.83 -9.33
N HIS A 71 -1.45 2.32 -10.05
CA HIS A 71 -1.40 0.96 -10.59
C HIS A 71 -0.32 0.80 -11.67
N LEU A 72 -0.10 1.83 -12.49
CA LEU A 72 0.97 1.83 -13.47
C LEU A 72 2.34 1.72 -12.80
N ASN A 73 2.62 2.53 -11.78
CA ASN A 73 3.91 2.49 -11.08
C ASN A 73 4.13 1.17 -10.31
N LEU A 74 3.07 0.57 -9.75
CA LEU A 74 3.17 -0.72 -9.05
C LEU A 74 3.36 -1.92 -9.99
N GLY A 75 2.82 -1.84 -11.21
CA GLY A 75 2.82 -2.95 -12.18
C GLY A 75 3.90 -2.88 -13.25
N ALA A 76 4.64 -1.77 -13.34
CA ALA A 76 5.71 -1.54 -14.31
C ALA A 76 7.03 -2.25 -13.97
#